data_AF-A0AAV7K006-F1
#
_entry.id   AF-A0AAV7K006-F1
#
_cell.length_a   1.000
_cell.length_b   1.000
_cell.length_c   1.000
_cell.angle_alpha   90.00
_cell.angle_beta   90.00
_cell.angle_gamma   90.00
#
_symmetry.space_group_name_H-M   'P 1'
#
loop_
_entity.id
_entity.type
_entity.pdbx_description
1 polymer ?
#
loop_
_entity_poly.entity_id
_entity_poly.type
_entity_poly.pdbx_seq_one_letter_code
_entity_poly.pdbx_strand_id
1 'polypeptide(L)'
;MDFSKEGKRQIIWYLWKKGKTGSYILREMQDIDSDESPSKAAIYRWIERFDNGDEEFHDDTRPGHPTSSKTHSNIERVQTILDEDRRITLRELGERVGISKATLHSIITEDLEKSKVTVRWVPKLHSKEQKRERVKVSKELLSRYKAAEDFWVV
;
A
#
# COMPACT_ATOMS: atom_id res chain seq x y z
N MET A 1 25.63 -10.73 -24.28
CA MET A 1 24.92 -11.15 -23.05
C MET A 1 24.56 -9.86 -22.35
N ASP A 2 23.27 -9.55 -22.20
CA ASP A 2 22.87 -8.38 -21.42
C ASP A 2 22.94 -8.74 -19.93
N PHE A 3 23.76 -7.99 -19.17
CA PHE A 3 23.82 -8.14 -17.71
C PHE A 3 22.88 -7.13 -17.08
N SER A 4 21.97 -7.63 -16.23
CA SER A 4 21.17 -6.75 -15.37
C SER A 4 22.08 -5.83 -14.55
N LYS A 5 21.55 -4.68 -14.12
CA LYS A 5 22.31 -3.74 -13.25
C LYS A 5 22.87 -4.44 -12.02
N GLU A 6 22.13 -5.39 -11.46
CA GLU A 6 22.55 -6.21 -10.32
C GLU A 6 23.67 -7.17 -10.68
N GLY A 7 23.59 -7.83 -11.83
CA GLY A 7 24.67 -8.69 -12.34
C GLY A 7 25.98 -7.92 -12.52
N LYS A 8 25.93 -6.70 -13.06
CA LYS A 8 27.10 -5.82 -13.18
C LYS A 8 27.71 -5.49 -11.81
N ARG A 9 26.89 -5.25 -10.78
CA ARG A 9 27.34 -4.98 -9.41
C ARG A 9 27.99 -6.20 -8.75
N GLN A 10 27.44 -7.39 -8.98
CA GLN A 10 28.02 -8.65 -8.50
C GLN A 10 29.41 -8.92 -9.10
N ILE A 11 29.62 -8.60 -10.38
CA ILE A 11 30.94 -8.73 -11.03
C ILE A 11 31.94 -7.76 -10.40
N ILE A 12 31.54 -6.50 -10.17
CA ILE A 12 32.39 -5.50 -9.49
C ILE A 12 32.76 -6.00 -8.09
N TRP A 13 31.80 -6.49 -7.32
CA TRP A 13 32.03 -7.06 -5.98
C TRP A 13 32.99 -8.24 -6.01
N TYR A 14 32.80 -9.17 -6.94
CA TYR A 14 33.67 -10.34 -7.09
C TYR A 14 35.13 -9.95 -7.38
N LEU A 15 35.34 -9.00 -8.29
CA LEU A 15 36.68 -8.53 -8.65
C LEU A 15 37.31 -7.69 -7.53
N TRP A 16 36.52 -6.88 -6.82
CA TRP A 16 36.95 -6.17 -5.63
C TRP A 16 37.37 -7.15 -4.51
N LYS A 17 36.57 -8.20 -4.24
CA LYS A 17 36.89 -9.24 -3.24
C LYS A 17 38.18 -9.99 -3.55
N LYS A 18 38.53 -10.10 -4.85
CA LYS A 18 39.81 -10.63 -5.34
C LYS A 18 41.00 -9.66 -5.21
N GLY A 19 40.79 -8.46 -4.66
CA GLY A 19 41.82 -7.44 -4.50
C GLY A 19 42.25 -6.77 -5.80
N LYS A 20 41.39 -6.75 -6.83
CA LYS A 20 41.68 -6.07 -8.10
C LYS A 20 41.49 -4.56 -7.96
N THR A 21 42.34 -3.79 -8.64
CA THR A 21 42.25 -2.32 -8.66
C THR A 21 41.02 -1.85 -9.44
N GLY A 22 40.46 -0.69 -9.09
CA GLY A 22 39.32 -0.12 -9.82
C GLY A 22 39.60 0.12 -11.31
N SER A 23 40.84 0.40 -11.70
CA SER A 23 41.27 0.47 -13.11
C SER A 23 41.21 -0.87 -13.82
N TYR A 24 41.57 -1.96 -13.15
CA TYR A 24 41.45 -3.31 -13.68
C TYR A 24 39.98 -3.68 -13.87
N ILE A 25 39.13 -3.39 -12.87
CA ILE A 25 37.69 -3.65 -12.91
C ILE A 25 37.03 -2.90 -14.07
N LEU A 26 37.36 -1.62 -14.28
CA LEU A 26 36.85 -0.84 -15.40
C LEU A 26 37.18 -1.51 -16.74
N ARG A 27 38.44 -1.94 -16.93
CA ARG A 27 38.85 -2.59 -18.17
C ARG A 27 38.12 -3.91 -18.38
N GLU A 28 38.00 -4.76 -17.35
CA GLU A 28 37.26 -6.02 -17.51
C GLU A 28 35.78 -5.79 -17.81
N MET A 29 35.16 -4.79 -17.17
CA MET A 29 33.77 -4.44 -17.47
C MET A 29 33.61 -3.92 -18.90
N GLN A 30 34.62 -3.27 -19.48
CA GLN A 30 34.62 -2.81 -20.87
C GLN A 30 34.91 -3.93 -21.87
N ASP A 31 35.76 -4.89 -21.48
CA ASP A 31 36.08 -6.06 -22.31
C ASP A 31 34.90 -7.02 -22.40
N ILE A 32 34.10 -7.13 -21.33
CA ILE A 32 32.87 -7.95 -21.30
C ILE A 32 31.76 -7.32 -22.16
N ASP A 33 31.49 -6.02 -21.97
CA ASP A 33 30.47 -5.29 -22.71
C ASP A 33 30.81 -3.79 -22.76
N SER A 34 31.35 -3.35 -23.89
CA SER A 34 31.86 -1.98 -24.04
C SER A 34 30.76 -0.92 -24.13
N ASP A 35 29.58 -1.27 -24.64
CA ASP A 35 28.47 -0.33 -24.86
C ASP A 35 27.63 -0.17 -23.58
N GLU A 36 27.42 -1.27 -22.84
CA GLU A 36 26.66 -1.23 -21.60
C GLU A 36 27.50 -1.24 -20.32
N SER A 37 28.80 -0.93 -20.44
CA SER A 37 29.72 -0.88 -19.32
C SER A 37 29.33 0.21 -18.31
N PRO A 38 29.33 -0.06 -17.00
CA PRO A 38 29.18 0.99 -16.00
C PRO A 38 30.27 2.05 -16.14
N SER A 39 29.90 3.32 -15.99
CA SER A 39 30.88 4.40 -16.05
C SER A 39 31.95 4.25 -14.95
N LYS A 40 33.14 4.79 -15.20
CA LYS A 40 34.21 4.86 -14.19
C LYS A 40 33.68 5.36 -12.84
N ALA A 41 32.89 6.43 -12.83
CA ALA A 41 32.30 6.97 -11.59
C ALA A 41 31.31 6.01 -10.90
N ALA A 42 30.59 5.16 -11.64
CA ALA A 42 29.73 4.15 -11.04
C ALA A 42 30.56 3.03 -10.39
N ILE A 43 31.62 2.56 -11.05
CA ILE A 43 32.49 1.50 -10.54
C ILE A 43 33.16 1.93 -9.23
N TYR A 44 33.75 3.13 -9.19
CA TYR A 44 34.41 3.62 -7.98
C TYR A 44 33.43 3.85 -6.82
N ARG A 45 32.19 4.30 -7.10
CA ARG A 45 31.13 4.39 -6.06
C ARG A 45 30.78 3.03 -5.47
N TRP A 46 30.74 1.98 -6.29
CA TRP A 46 30.49 0.62 -5.81
C TRP A 46 31.66 0.06 -4.99
N ILE A 47 32.90 0.30 -5.45
CA ILE A 47 34.10 -0.06 -4.68
C ILE A 47 34.07 0.62 -3.30
N GLU A 48 33.75 1.92 -3.25
CA GLU A 48 33.62 2.66 -2.00
C GLU A 48 32.53 2.11 -1.10
N ARG A 49 31.36 1.71 -1.64
CA ARG A 49 30.33 1.00 -0.85
C ARG A 49 30.86 -0.31 -0.26
N PHE A 50 31.57 -1.11 -1.06
CA PHE A 50 32.13 -2.38 -0.60
C PHE A 50 33.23 -2.19 0.45
N ASP A 51 34.07 -1.16 0.31
CA ASP A 51 35.08 -0.79 1.31
C ASP A 51 34.43 -0.36 2.65
N ASN A 52 33.23 0.22 2.58
CA ASN A 52 32.42 0.57 3.76
C ASN A 52 31.61 -0.63 4.33
N GLY A 53 31.75 -1.83 3.75
CA GLY A 53 31.11 -3.06 4.23
C GLY A 53 29.68 -3.30 3.73
N ASP A 54 29.20 -2.53 2.76
CA ASP A 54 27.87 -2.69 2.18
C ASP A 54 27.90 -3.65 0.98
N GLU A 55 27.50 -4.90 1.21
CA GLU A 55 27.47 -5.97 0.19
C GLU A 55 26.08 -6.13 -0.48
N GLU A 56 25.16 -5.17 -0.36
CA GLU A 56 23.86 -5.22 -1.04
C GLU A 56 23.95 -4.76 -2.50
N PHE A 57 23.44 -5.60 -3.42
CA PHE A 57 23.47 -5.30 -4.86
C PHE A 57 22.24 -4.56 -5.37
N HIS A 58 21.18 -4.46 -4.56
CA HIS A 58 19.95 -3.80 -4.95
C HIS A 58 20.07 -2.28 -4.82
N ASP A 59 19.20 -1.55 -5.51
CA ASP A 59 19.04 -0.12 -5.24
C ASP A 59 18.26 0.05 -3.95
N ASP A 60 18.72 0.93 -3.07
CA ASP A 60 17.96 1.33 -1.90
C ASP A 60 16.59 1.83 -2.33
N THR A 61 15.60 1.67 -1.45
CA THR A 61 14.27 2.21 -1.68
C THR A 61 14.40 3.72 -1.87
N ARG A 62 14.21 4.20 -3.10
CA ARG A 62 14.28 5.62 -3.37
C ARG A 62 13.13 6.31 -2.63
N PRO A 63 13.39 7.30 -1.76
CA PRO A 63 12.31 8.12 -1.25
C PRO A 63 11.67 8.78 -2.47
N GLY A 64 10.40 8.45 -2.72
CA GLY A 64 9.63 9.10 -3.77
C GLY A 64 9.49 10.60 -3.49
N HIS A 65 8.94 11.34 -4.44
CA HIS A 65 8.57 12.72 -4.18
C HIS A 65 7.54 12.77 -3.03
N PRO A 66 7.82 13.47 -1.91
CA PRO A 66 6.87 13.57 -0.83
C PRO A 66 5.60 14.22 -1.36
N THR A 67 4.49 13.48 -1.35
CA THR A 67 3.21 14.03 -1.79
C THR A 67 2.71 14.89 -0.64
N SER A 68 2.85 16.22 -0.74
CA SER A 68 2.44 17.19 0.30
C SER A 68 1.00 16.98 0.78
N SER A 69 0.17 16.37 -0.06
CA SER A 69 -1.23 16.08 0.20
C SER A 69 -1.47 14.95 1.22
N LYS A 70 -0.58 13.96 1.38
CA LYS A 70 -0.75 12.82 2.31
C LYS A 70 -0.14 13.10 3.70
N THR A 71 -0.46 14.24 4.27
CA THR A 71 -0.03 14.59 5.64
C THR A 71 -1.00 13.97 6.65
N HIS A 72 -0.53 13.61 7.85
CA HIS A 72 -1.37 13.05 8.92
C HIS A 72 -2.62 13.89 9.20
N SER A 73 -2.48 15.22 9.27
CA SER A 73 -3.61 16.15 9.44
C SER A 73 -4.66 16.04 8.32
N ASN A 74 -4.25 15.82 7.07
CA ASN A 74 -5.18 15.63 5.97
C ASN A 74 -5.89 14.28 6.05
N ILE A 75 -5.20 13.23 6.50
CA ILE A 75 -5.79 11.90 6.70
C ILE A 75 -6.87 11.97 7.79
N GLU A 76 -6.57 12.61 8.93
CA GLU A 76 -7.55 12.82 10.01
C GLU A 76 -8.76 13.65 9.56
N ARG A 77 -8.51 14.71 8.78
CA ARG A 77 -9.59 15.55 8.23
C ARG A 77 -10.50 14.76 7.27
N VAL A 78 -9.92 13.92 6.41
CA VAL A 78 -10.68 13.01 5.53
C VAL A 78 -11.49 12.01 6.37
N GLN A 79 -10.87 11.41 7.39
CA GLN A 79 -11.54 10.47 8.29
C GLN A 79 -12.75 11.09 8.99
N THR A 80 -12.59 12.31 9.51
CA THR A 80 -13.66 13.05 10.21
C THR A 80 -14.87 13.27 9.29
N ILE A 81 -14.64 13.73 8.06
CA ILE A 81 -15.73 13.98 7.11
C ILE A 81 -16.46 12.68 6.72
N LEU A 82 -15.72 11.57 6.58
CA LEU A 82 -16.31 10.26 6.26
C LEU A 82 -17.13 9.69 7.42
N ASP A 83 -16.75 9.97 8.67
CA ASP A 83 -17.49 9.54 9.85
C ASP A 83 -18.78 10.35 10.04
N GLU A 84 -18.77 11.63 9.67
CA GLU A 84 -19.96 12.49 9.61
C GLU A 84 -20.93 12.08 8.49
N ASP A 85 -20.43 11.89 7.26
CA ASP A 85 -21.22 11.48 6.10
C ASP A 85 -20.54 10.36 5.30
N ARG A 86 -20.99 9.13 5.57
CA ARG A 86 -20.52 7.93 4.87
C ARG A 86 -20.92 7.84 3.40
N ARG A 87 -21.78 8.73 2.91
CA ARG A 87 -22.29 8.74 1.52
C ARG A 87 -21.66 9.81 0.65
N ILE A 88 -20.74 10.62 1.19
CA ILE A 88 -20.07 11.68 0.46
C ILE A 88 -19.32 11.15 -0.77
N THR A 89 -19.37 11.89 -1.87
CA THR A 89 -18.61 11.54 -3.08
C THR A 89 -17.16 12.00 -2.97
N LEU A 90 -16.24 11.32 -3.67
CA LEU A 90 -14.84 11.74 -3.75
C LEU A 90 -14.67 13.16 -4.32
N ARG A 91 -15.61 13.63 -5.16
CA ARG A 91 -15.57 14.97 -5.72
C ARG A 91 -15.86 16.02 -4.65
N GLU A 92 -16.97 15.86 -3.93
CA GLU A 92 -17.36 16.76 -2.84
C GLU A 92 -16.31 16.76 -1.72
N LEU A 93 -15.75 15.58 -1.40
CA LEU A 93 -14.67 15.47 -0.45
C LEU A 93 -13.41 16.21 -0.92
N GLY A 94 -13.07 16.11 -2.21
CA GLY A 94 -11.97 16.83 -2.84
C GLY A 94 -12.14 18.35 -2.74
N GLU A 95 -13.33 18.84 -3.02
CA GLU A 95 -13.68 20.26 -2.90
C GLU A 95 -13.59 20.75 -1.45
N ARG A 96 -13.96 19.93 -0.46
CA ARG A 96 -13.88 20.29 0.97
C ARG A 96 -12.47 20.30 1.55
N VAL A 97 -11.60 19.40 1.08
CA VAL A 97 -10.25 19.22 1.65
C VAL A 97 -9.17 19.87 0.78
N GLY A 98 -9.48 20.19 -0.48
CA GLY A 98 -8.52 20.75 -1.44
C GLY A 98 -7.54 19.71 -1.98
N ILE A 99 -7.92 18.43 -1.97
CA ILE A 99 -7.06 17.31 -2.39
C ILE A 99 -7.60 16.69 -3.67
N SER A 100 -6.69 16.25 -4.54
CA SER A 100 -7.05 15.57 -5.78
C SER A 100 -7.83 14.27 -5.51
N LYS A 101 -8.74 13.93 -6.42
CA LYS A 101 -9.53 12.69 -6.35
C LYS A 101 -8.65 11.43 -6.25
N ALA A 102 -7.53 11.39 -6.98
CA ALA A 102 -6.62 10.25 -6.98
C ALA A 102 -5.94 10.06 -5.62
N THR A 103 -5.46 11.16 -5.03
CA THR A 103 -4.86 11.13 -3.70
C THR A 103 -5.90 10.77 -2.64
N LEU A 104 -7.11 11.31 -2.71
CA LEU A 104 -8.19 10.94 -1.79
C LEU A 104 -8.56 9.47 -1.88
N HIS A 105 -8.61 8.91 -3.08
CA HIS A 105 -8.85 7.48 -3.26
C HIS A 105 -7.78 6.65 -2.53
N SER A 106 -6.51 6.99 -2.74
CA SER A 106 -5.38 6.32 -2.08
C SER A 106 -5.42 6.49 -0.55
N ILE A 107 -5.74 7.69 -0.03
CA ILE A 107 -5.94 7.90 1.42
C ILE A 107 -7.05 7.00 1.97
N ILE A 108 -8.17 6.89 1.26
CA ILE A 108 -9.31 6.11 1.74
C ILE A 108 -9.02 4.61 1.72
N THR A 109 -8.36 4.11 0.68
CA THR A 109 -8.14 2.67 0.50
C THR A 109 -6.88 2.14 1.19
N GLU A 110 -5.79 2.90 1.16
CA GLU A 110 -4.49 2.47 1.70
C GLU A 110 -4.29 2.97 3.13
N ASP A 111 -4.52 4.26 3.39
CA ASP A 111 -4.20 4.86 4.69
C ASP A 111 -5.31 4.66 5.74
N LEU A 112 -6.58 4.61 5.30
CA LEU A 112 -7.75 4.40 6.16
C LEU A 112 -8.37 2.99 6.04
N GLU A 113 -7.87 2.18 5.09
CA GLU A 113 -8.34 0.81 4.82
C GLU A 113 -9.86 0.67 4.62
N LYS A 114 -10.51 1.71 4.07
CA LYS A 114 -11.95 1.71 3.81
C LYS A 114 -12.26 1.30 2.38
N SER A 115 -13.42 0.68 2.21
CA SER A 115 -13.97 0.32 0.90
C SER A 115 -15.39 0.86 0.73
N LYS A 116 -15.76 1.13 -0.53
CA LYS A 116 -17.13 1.52 -0.85
C LYS A 116 -18.05 0.32 -0.77
N VAL A 117 -18.99 0.36 0.16
CA VAL A 117 -20.09 -0.62 0.24
C VAL A 117 -21.33 -0.03 -0.42
N THR A 118 -21.97 -0.81 -1.29
CA THR A 118 -23.24 -0.40 -1.91
C THR A 118 -24.39 -0.49 -0.90
N VAL A 119 -25.29 0.49 -0.96
CA VAL A 119 -26.50 0.46 -0.12
C VAL A 119 -27.39 -0.71 -0.54
N ARG A 120 -27.93 -1.43 0.44
CA ARG A 120 -28.93 -2.48 0.18
C ARG A 120 -30.31 -1.86 0.02
N TRP A 121 -31.08 -2.35 -0.95
CA TRP A 121 -32.47 -1.94 -1.11
C TRP A 121 -33.30 -2.42 0.09
N VAL A 122 -34.12 -1.54 0.64
CA VAL A 122 -35.01 -1.84 1.77
C VAL A 122 -36.46 -1.73 1.27
N PRO A 123 -37.27 -2.81 1.35
CA PRO A 123 -38.60 -2.83 0.75
C PRO A 123 -39.58 -1.77 1.24
N LYS A 124 -39.42 -1.34 2.50
CA LYS A 124 -40.32 -0.37 3.11
C LYS A 124 -39.62 0.42 4.21
N LEU A 125 -39.88 1.73 4.23
CA LEU A 125 -39.51 2.58 5.36
C LEU A 125 -40.48 2.36 6.51
N HIS A 126 -39.99 1.85 7.64
CA HIS A 126 -40.80 1.53 8.80
C HIS A 126 -40.87 2.70 9.79
N SER A 127 -42.03 2.93 10.40
CA SER A 127 -42.18 3.84 11.54
C SER A 127 -41.44 3.31 12.78
N LYS A 128 -41.26 4.17 13.80
CA LYS A 128 -40.62 3.76 15.06
C LYS A 128 -41.43 2.66 15.76
N GLU A 129 -42.76 2.79 15.76
CA GLU A 129 -43.70 1.83 16.35
C GLU A 129 -43.63 0.49 15.61
N GLN A 130 -43.65 0.52 14.27
CA GLN A 130 -43.54 -0.70 13.46
C GLN A 130 -42.23 -1.45 13.72
N LYS A 131 -41.10 -0.73 13.88
CA LYS A 131 -39.82 -1.35 14.23
C LYS A 131 -39.86 -2.02 15.60
N ARG A 132 -40.49 -1.38 16.59
CA ARG A 132 -40.64 -1.93 17.96
C ARG A 132 -41.47 -3.20 17.94
N GLU A 133 -42.64 -3.17 17.29
CA GLU A 133 -43.51 -4.35 17.19
C GLU A 133 -42.82 -5.50 16.46
N ARG A 134 -42.11 -5.23 15.36
CA ARG A 134 -41.32 -6.26 14.68
C ARG A 134 -40.31 -6.94 15.60
N VAL A 135 -39.54 -6.16 16.37
CA VAL A 135 -38.57 -6.71 17.32
C VAL A 135 -39.26 -7.55 18.40
N LYS A 136 -40.40 -7.08 18.92
CA LYS A 136 -41.18 -7.80 19.93
C LYS A 136 -41.65 -9.16 19.40
N VAL A 137 -42.31 -9.17 18.25
CA VAL A 137 -42.82 -10.41 17.61
C VAL A 137 -41.67 -11.36 17.28
N SER A 138 -40.57 -10.87 16.72
CA SER A 138 -39.40 -11.72 16.42
C SER A 138 -38.80 -12.36 17.67
N LYS A 139 -38.73 -11.63 18.80
CA LYS A 139 -38.26 -12.18 20.07
C LYS A 139 -39.20 -13.26 20.60
N GLU A 140 -40.50 -13.02 20.55
CA GLU A 140 -41.51 -14.00 20.99
C GLU A 140 -41.45 -15.28 20.17
N LEU A 141 -41.38 -15.16 18.83
CA LEU A 141 -41.23 -16.30 17.93
C LEU A 141 -39.93 -17.08 18.21
N LEU A 142 -38.82 -16.39 18.44
CA LEU A 142 -37.55 -17.03 18.78
C LEU A 142 -37.63 -17.78 20.12
N SER A 143 -38.26 -17.20 21.15
CA SER A 143 -38.47 -17.86 22.44
C SER A 143 -39.31 -19.12 22.30
N ARG A 144 -40.39 -19.06 21.50
CA ARG A 144 -41.24 -20.23 21.21
C ARG A 144 -40.47 -21.32 20.47
N TYR A 145 -39.67 -20.95 19.47
CA TYR A 145 -38.83 -21.90 18.73
C TYR A 145 -37.86 -22.64 19.66
N LYS A 146 -37.14 -21.92 20.52
CA LYS A 146 -36.20 -22.51 21.49
C LYS A 146 -36.90 -23.43 22.50
N ALA A 147 -38.06 -23.02 23.01
CA ALA A 147 -38.85 -23.85 23.92
C ALA A 147 -39.43 -25.10 23.25
N ALA A 148 -39.61 -25.08 21.92
CA ALA A 148 -40.05 -26.23 21.15
C ALA A 148 -38.91 -27.18 20.75
N GLU A 149 -37.66 -26.72 20.68
CA GLU A 149 -36.49 -27.61 20.59
C GLU A 149 -36.39 -28.53 21.82
N ASP A 150 -36.78 -28.06 23.00
CA ASP A 150 -36.88 -28.89 24.22
C ASP A 150 -38.02 -29.94 24.17
N PHE A 151 -38.93 -29.86 23.18
CA PHE A 151 -40.08 -30.76 23.05
C PHE A 151 -39.82 -31.93 22.07
N TRP A 152 -38.82 -31.82 21.18
CA TRP A 152 -38.52 -32.84 20.16
C TRP A 152 -37.22 -33.61 20.42
N VAL A 153 -36.59 -33.46 21.58
CA VAL A 153 -35.51 -34.35 22.05
C VAL A 153 -36.14 -35.52 22.82
N VAL A 154 -36.58 -36.55 22.08
CA VAL A 154 -36.78 -37.92 22.58
C VAL A 154 -35.63 -38.77 22.09
#